data_AF-A0A174G9F0-F1
#
_entry.id   AF-A0A174G9F0-F1
#
_cell.length_a   1.000
_cell.length_b   1.000
_cell.length_c   1.000
_cell.angle_alpha   90.00
_cell.angle_beta   90.00
_cell.angle_gamma   90.00
#
_symmetry.space_group_name_H-M   'P 1'
#
loop_
_entity.id
_entity.type
_entity.pdbx_description
1 polymer ?
#
loop_
_entity_poly.entity_id
_entity_poly.type
_entity_poly.pdbx_seq_one_letter_code
_entity_poly.pdbx_strand_id
1 'polypeptide(L)'
;MYKVKYLQEELTSLFRTRILEDGNPAEDAMDYLGNIDFHALTQAVQDKARTAYTYITQGMQEKSFNYRGPELFGQKATLLYVEDDQSTMEIAVTTRTLELWLLEDMSLVCVACVRVEYEGGEYVTEYRTIKGDAAQSEMCLDLEDLSDTLDELCGPCFECEQPVYEL
;
A
#
# COMPACT_ATOMS: atom_id res chain seq x y z
N MET A 1 -22.66 -0.41 -3.06
CA MET A 1 -22.85 0.27 -4.36
C MET A 1 -22.15 1.62 -4.44
N TYR A 2 -22.24 2.49 -3.43
CA TYR A 2 -21.52 3.79 -3.43
C TYR A 2 -20.00 3.64 -3.40
N LYS A 3 -19.44 2.77 -2.54
CA LYS A 3 -17.98 2.56 -2.42
C LYS A 3 -17.31 2.09 -3.73
N VAL A 4 -17.95 1.19 -4.47
CA VAL A 4 -17.44 0.68 -5.75
C VAL A 4 -17.25 1.82 -6.76
N LYS A 5 -18.24 2.73 -6.85
CA LYS A 5 -18.15 3.90 -7.74
C LYS A 5 -17.05 4.86 -7.29
N TYR A 6 -16.96 5.16 -5.99
CA TYR A 6 -15.91 6.03 -5.47
C TYR A 6 -14.51 5.46 -5.72
N LEU A 7 -14.32 4.17 -5.49
CA LEU A 7 -13.05 3.50 -5.76
C LEU A 7 -12.69 3.58 -7.24
N GLN A 8 -13.65 3.30 -8.13
CA GLN A 8 -13.46 3.39 -9.57
C GLN A 8 -13.11 4.83 -9.99
N GLU A 9 -13.83 5.82 -9.48
CA GLU A 9 -13.58 7.23 -9.77
C GLU A 9 -12.18 7.67 -9.29
N GLU A 10 -11.78 7.29 -8.08
CA GLU A 10 -10.47 7.65 -7.53
C GLU A 10 -9.31 7.00 -8.27
N LEU A 11 -9.39 5.69 -8.55
CA LEU A 11 -8.36 5.01 -9.34
C LEU A 11 -8.31 5.57 -10.77
N THR A 12 -9.46 5.82 -11.41
CA THR A 12 -9.48 6.43 -12.75
C THR A 12 -8.85 7.83 -12.73
N SER A 13 -9.10 8.62 -11.68
CA SER A 13 -8.54 9.95 -11.50
C SER A 13 -7.02 9.91 -11.35
N LEU A 14 -6.51 8.98 -10.53
CA LEU A 14 -5.08 8.74 -10.35
C LEU A 14 -4.40 8.41 -11.69
N PHE A 15 -4.89 7.39 -12.40
CA PHE A 15 -4.31 6.95 -13.67
C PHE A 15 -4.32 8.07 -14.72
N ARG A 16 -5.45 8.78 -14.87
CA ARG A 16 -5.53 9.92 -15.80
C ARG A 16 -4.52 11.02 -15.47
N THR A 17 -4.35 11.33 -14.19
CA THR A 17 -3.41 12.38 -13.78
C THR A 17 -1.98 11.98 -14.13
N ARG A 18 -1.60 10.73 -13.87
CA ARG A 18 -0.25 10.22 -14.18
C ARG A 18 0.04 10.10 -15.68
N ILE A 19 -0.92 9.60 -16.48
CA ILE A 19 -0.78 9.55 -17.95
C ILE A 19 -0.54 10.95 -18.54
N LEU A 20 -1.23 11.97 -18.00
CA LEU A 20 -1.04 13.36 -18.43
C LEU A 20 0.34 13.92 -18.05
N GLU A 21 0.92 13.51 -16.92
CA GLU A 21 2.28 13.88 -16.50
C GLU A 21 3.34 13.26 -17.40
N ASP A 22 3.17 12.00 -17.81
CA ASP A 22 4.07 11.30 -18.73
C ASP A 22 3.97 11.83 -20.18
N GLY A 23 2.92 12.60 -20.48
CA GLY A 23 2.76 13.29 -21.75
C GLY A 23 2.37 12.37 -22.91
N ASN A 24 1.83 11.19 -22.65
CA ASN A 24 1.33 10.27 -23.68
C ASN A 24 -0.20 10.40 -23.85
N PRO A 25 -0.71 11.20 -24.81
CA PRO A 25 -2.14 11.41 -24.99
C PRO A 25 -2.87 10.23 -25.66
N ALA A 26 -2.17 9.16 -26.04
CA ALA A 26 -2.76 8.00 -26.68
C ALA A 26 -3.26 6.94 -25.70
N GLU A 27 -2.76 6.95 -24.46
CA GLU A 27 -3.18 6.03 -23.40
C GLU A 27 -4.43 6.56 -22.69
N ASP A 28 -5.37 5.66 -22.40
CA ASP A 28 -6.52 5.94 -21.55
C ASP A 28 -6.40 5.13 -20.25
N ALA A 29 -6.90 5.67 -19.14
CA ALA A 29 -6.93 4.93 -17.87
C ALA A 29 -7.64 3.57 -17.99
N MET A 30 -8.59 3.44 -18.93
CA MET A 30 -9.29 2.19 -19.21
C MET A 30 -8.43 1.13 -19.89
N ASP A 31 -7.29 1.49 -20.49
CA ASP A 31 -6.35 0.51 -21.04
C ASP A 31 -5.75 -0.36 -19.92
N TYR A 32 -5.61 0.22 -18.72
CA TYR A 32 -5.16 -0.46 -17.51
C TYR A 32 -6.35 -1.02 -16.71
N LEU A 33 -7.33 -0.16 -16.41
CA LEU A 33 -8.41 -0.49 -15.47
C LEU A 33 -9.56 -1.29 -16.08
N GLY A 34 -9.62 -1.43 -17.41
CA GLY A 34 -10.79 -1.95 -18.11
C GLY A 34 -11.16 -3.39 -17.80
N ASN A 35 -10.18 -4.20 -17.38
CA ASN A 35 -10.39 -5.61 -17.03
C ASN A 35 -10.62 -5.84 -15.53
N ILE A 36 -10.46 -4.81 -14.69
CA ILE A 36 -10.56 -4.94 -13.24
C ILE A 36 -12.02 -5.09 -12.81
N ASP A 37 -12.32 -6.15 -12.04
CA ASP A 37 -13.60 -6.27 -11.35
C ASP A 37 -13.60 -5.40 -10.08
N PHE A 38 -14.10 -4.18 -10.20
CA PHE A 38 -14.19 -3.24 -9.09
C PHE A 38 -15.07 -3.71 -7.92
N HIS A 39 -15.99 -4.65 -8.15
CA HIS A 39 -16.74 -5.26 -7.04
C HIS A 39 -15.86 -6.20 -6.24
N ALA A 40 -15.12 -7.09 -6.91
CA ALA A 40 -14.17 -7.98 -6.28
C ALA A 40 -13.04 -7.20 -5.59
N LEU A 41 -12.50 -6.18 -6.27
CA LEU A 41 -11.47 -5.30 -5.71
C LEU A 41 -11.95 -4.63 -4.43
N THR A 42 -13.14 -4.01 -4.46
CA THR A 42 -13.68 -3.32 -3.27
C THR A 42 -13.78 -4.26 -2.07
N GLN A 43 -14.17 -5.53 -2.30
CA GLN A 43 -14.23 -6.54 -1.25
C GLN A 43 -12.83 -6.93 -0.75
N ALA A 44 -11.92 -7.25 -1.66
CA ALA A 44 -10.56 -7.65 -1.32
C ALA A 44 -9.79 -6.56 -0.55
N VAL A 45 -9.94 -5.31 -0.96
CA VAL A 45 -9.34 -4.16 -0.27
C VAL A 45 -9.91 -4.03 1.14
N GLN A 46 -11.21 -4.22 1.34
CA GLN A 46 -11.82 -4.17 2.67
C GLN A 46 -11.36 -5.31 3.56
N ASP A 47 -11.23 -6.51 3.01
CA ASP A 47 -10.78 -7.69 3.74
C ASP A 47 -9.31 -7.58 4.16
N LYS A 48 -8.46 -6.97 3.30
CA LYS A 48 -7.03 -6.74 3.58
C LYS A 48 -6.74 -5.45 4.37
N ALA A 49 -7.76 -4.64 4.65
CA ALA A 49 -7.59 -3.37 5.35
C ALA A 49 -7.06 -3.58 6.77
N ARG A 50 -5.99 -2.87 7.12
CA ARG A 50 -5.32 -2.95 8.42
C ARG A 50 -5.09 -1.58 9.02
N THR A 51 -4.94 -1.52 10.34
CA THR A 51 -4.50 -0.29 11.01
C THR A 51 -3.02 -0.06 10.71
N ALA A 52 -2.71 1.03 10.00
CA ALA A 52 -1.35 1.51 9.82
C ALA A 52 -0.98 2.44 10.99
N TYR A 53 0.27 2.42 11.41
CA TYR A 53 0.77 3.24 12.52
C TYR A 53 1.85 4.21 12.04
N THR A 54 1.93 5.37 12.68
CA THR A 54 2.99 6.37 12.41
C THR A 54 4.37 5.84 12.74
N TYR A 55 4.48 5.01 13.78
CA TYR A 55 5.73 4.39 14.16
C TYR A 55 5.48 2.98 14.68
N ILE A 56 6.30 2.03 14.25
CA ILE A 56 6.33 0.69 14.84
C ILE A 56 7.78 0.32 15.11
N THR A 57 7.99 -0.42 16.19
CA THR A 57 9.20 -1.20 16.36
C THR A 57 8.78 -2.61 16.76
N GLN A 58 9.40 -3.59 16.13
CA GLN A 58 9.05 -4.99 16.27
C GLN A 58 10.31 -5.84 16.29
N GLY A 59 10.25 -6.95 17.01
CA GLY A 59 11.29 -7.96 16.96
C GLY A 59 10.86 -9.27 17.57
N MET A 60 11.63 -10.33 17.28
CA MET A 60 11.35 -11.69 17.72
C MET A 60 12.23 -12.14 18.89
N GLN A 61 13.27 -11.36 19.20
CA GLN A 61 14.24 -11.68 20.24
C GLN A 61 13.72 -11.34 21.65
N GLU A 62 14.27 -11.97 22.68
CA GLU A 62 13.91 -11.71 24.09
C GLU A 62 14.10 -10.23 24.48
N LYS A 63 15.09 -9.56 23.87
CA LYS A 63 15.39 -8.14 24.08
C LYS A 63 14.64 -7.20 23.12
N SER A 64 13.72 -7.72 22.31
CA SER A 64 12.96 -6.91 21.38
C SER A 64 11.99 -5.96 22.10
N PHE A 65 11.75 -4.81 21.48
CA PHE A 65 10.76 -3.85 21.92
C PHE A 65 9.63 -3.87 20.91
N ASN A 66 8.47 -4.41 21.29
CA ASN A 66 7.28 -4.37 20.47
C ASN A 66 6.45 -3.14 20.86
N TYR A 67 6.40 -2.15 19.97
CA TYR A 67 5.65 -0.91 20.19
C TYR A 67 4.96 -0.47 18.92
N ARG A 68 3.74 0.07 19.09
CA ARG A 68 2.95 0.72 18.06
C ARG A 68 2.62 2.12 18.54
N GLY A 69 2.99 3.12 17.74
CA GLY A 69 2.66 4.51 17.96
C GLY A 69 1.18 4.81 17.67
N PRO A 70 0.82 6.09 17.49
CA PRO A 70 -0.50 6.48 17.04
C PRO A 70 -0.88 5.85 15.70
N GLU A 71 -2.18 5.66 15.48
CA GLU A 71 -2.70 5.28 14.17
C GLU A 71 -2.40 6.37 13.14
N LEU A 72 -1.95 5.97 11.96
CA LEU A 72 -1.53 6.90 10.91
C LEU A 72 -2.73 7.65 10.31
N PHE A 73 -3.83 6.94 10.06
CA PHE A 73 -5.00 7.47 9.36
C PHE A 73 -6.23 7.65 10.26
N GLY A 74 -6.25 7.05 11.46
CA GLY A 74 -7.46 6.95 12.30
C GLY A 74 -8.58 6.09 11.70
N GLN A 75 -8.27 5.34 10.65
CA GLN A 75 -9.10 4.35 9.97
C GLN A 75 -8.19 3.25 9.38
N LYS A 76 -8.78 2.13 8.96
CA LYS A 76 -7.98 1.09 8.30
C LYS A 76 -7.65 1.49 6.87
N ALA A 77 -6.59 0.89 6.34
CA ALA A 77 -6.13 1.11 4.99
C ALA A 77 -5.48 -0.15 4.42
N THR A 78 -5.44 -0.23 3.10
CA THR A 78 -4.78 -1.28 2.34
C THR A 78 -3.63 -0.65 1.57
N LEU A 79 -2.43 -1.22 1.73
CA LEU A 79 -1.26 -0.82 0.97
C LEU A 79 -1.41 -1.39 -0.44
N LEU A 80 -1.40 -0.53 -1.45
CA LEU A 80 -1.57 -0.90 -2.85
C LEU A 80 -0.25 -0.98 -3.61
N TYR A 81 0.68 -0.09 -3.32
CA TYR A 81 1.94 0.00 -4.07
C TYR A 81 3.06 0.56 -3.18
N VAL A 82 4.29 0.15 -3.46
CA VAL A 82 5.49 0.64 -2.80
C VAL A 82 6.52 0.98 -3.87
N GLU A 83 6.94 2.24 -3.89
CA GLU A 83 8.09 2.68 -4.65
C GLU A 83 9.32 2.65 -3.74
N ASP A 84 10.33 1.89 -4.15
CA ASP A 84 11.63 1.86 -3.47
C ASP A 84 12.50 3.04 -3.96
N ASP A 85 12.68 4.05 -3.10
CA ASP A 85 13.52 5.24 -3.40
C ASP A 85 15.01 4.88 -3.27
N GLN A 86 15.43 4.44 -2.08
CA GLN A 86 16.84 4.12 -1.79
C GLN A 86 16.98 3.09 -0.65
N SER A 87 17.91 2.15 -0.81
CA SER A 87 18.35 1.24 0.26
C SER A 87 19.86 1.34 0.51
N THR A 88 20.27 1.54 1.77
CA THR A 88 21.68 1.50 2.19
C THR A 88 21.88 0.37 3.19
N MET A 89 22.86 -0.50 2.92
CA MET A 89 23.20 -1.65 3.77
C MET A 89 24.58 -1.48 4.38
N GLU A 90 24.63 -1.35 5.71
CA GLU A 90 25.86 -1.43 6.51
C GLU A 90 25.66 -2.42 7.67
N ILE A 91 25.73 -1.95 8.92
CA ILE A 91 25.38 -2.73 10.11
C ILE A 91 23.86 -2.94 10.19
N ALA A 92 23.08 -1.99 9.65
CA ALA A 92 21.64 -2.08 9.48
C ALA A 92 21.28 -1.78 8.01
N VAL A 93 20.18 -2.33 7.54
CA VAL A 93 19.58 -2.00 6.24
C VAL A 93 18.57 -0.89 6.47
N THR A 94 18.81 0.28 5.88
CA THR A 94 17.84 1.39 5.88
C THR A 94 17.22 1.50 4.50
N THR A 95 15.90 1.42 4.44
CA THR A 95 15.11 1.55 3.21
C THR A 95 14.20 2.76 3.34
N ARG A 96 14.16 3.59 2.30
CA ARG A 96 13.21 4.70 2.17
C ARG A 96 12.25 4.37 1.04
N THR A 97 10.96 4.52 1.29
CA THR A 97 9.92 4.22 0.30
C THR A 97 8.86 5.31 0.26
N LEU A 98 8.18 5.41 -0.88
CA LEU A 98 6.86 6.02 -0.98
C LEU A 98 5.83 4.91 -1.12
N GLU A 99 4.78 4.96 -0.33
CA GLU A 99 3.73 3.95 -0.24
C GLU A 99 2.39 4.56 -0.68
N LEU A 100 1.68 3.87 -1.56
CA LEU A 100 0.31 4.21 -1.96
C LEU A 100 -0.68 3.44 -1.10
N TRP A 101 -1.49 4.16 -0.33
CA TRP A 101 -2.49 3.57 0.55
C TRP A 101 -3.91 3.91 0.09
N LEU A 102 -4.80 2.92 0.15
CA LEU A 102 -6.23 3.07 -0.06
C LEU A 102 -6.96 2.96 1.28
N LEU A 103 -7.63 4.04 1.68
CA LEU A 103 -8.33 4.13 2.96
C LEU A 103 -9.73 3.48 2.89
N GLU A 104 -10.34 3.22 4.05
CA GLU A 104 -11.70 2.64 4.16
C GLU A 104 -12.80 3.49 3.50
N ASP A 105 -12.59 4.79 3.37
CA ASP A 105 -13.44 5.74 2.66
C ASP A 105 -13.21 5.79 1.13
N MET A 106 -12.33 4.92 0.62
CA MET A 106 -11.90 4.79 -0.78
C MET A 106 -10.99 5.92 -1.29
N SER A 107 -10.50 6.81 -0.42
CA SER A 107 -9.50 7.81 -0.81
C SER A 107 -8.09 7.21 -0.89
N LEU A 108 -7.27 7.78 -1.78
CA LEU A 108 -5.87 7.41 -1.98
C LEU A 108 -4.94 8.43 -1.30
N VAL A 109 -3.93 7.92 -0.60
CA VAL A 109 -2.96 8.75 0.12
C VAL A 109 -1.54 8.25 -0.14
N CYS A 110 -0.64 9.17 -0.44
CA CYS A 110 0.80 8.92 -0.48
C CYS A 110 1.42 9.08 0.91
N VAL A 111 2.25 8.12 1.29
CA VAL A 111 2.94 8.05 2.57
C VAL A 111 4.43 7.83 2.33
N ALA A 112 5.29 8.60 2.98
CA ALA A 112 6.70 8.25 3.04
C ALA A 112 6.97 7.32 4.22
N CYS A 113 7.77 6.29 3.99
CA CYS A 113 8.24 5.39 5.04
C CYS A 113 9.78 5.36 5.09
N VAL A 114 10.32 5.34 6.30
CA VAL A 114 11.68 4.91 6.56
C VAL A 114 11.61 3.63 7.37
N ARG A 115 12.18 2.55 6.83
CA ARG A 115 12.31 1.26 7.48
C ARG A 115 13.78 0.99 7.78
N VAL A 116 14.08 0.66 9.03
CA VAL A 116 15.42 0.21 9.44
C VAL A 116 15.29 -1.22 9.93
N GLU A 117 16.10 -2.09 9.34
CA GLU A 117 16.22 -3.49 9.68
C GLU A 117 17.62 -3.77 10.22
N TYR A 118 17.69 -4.42 11.37
CA TYR A 118 18.93 -4.80 12.03
C TYR A 118 18.93 -6.32 12.29
N GLU A 119 20.12 -6.93 12.20
CA GLU A 119 20.32 -8.38 12.36
C GLU A 119 19.40 -9.23 11.45
N GLY A 120 19.22 -8.82 10.19
CA GLY A 120 18.47 -9.59 9.19
C GLY A 120 16.96 -9.73 9.50
N GLY A 121 16.36 -8.71 10.12
CA GLY A 121 14.92 -8.70 10.43
C GLY A 121 14.59 -8.99 11.88
N GLU A 122 15.58 -9.31 12.72
CA GLU A 122 15.34 -9.56 14.14
C GLU A 122 14.83 -8.33 14.89
N TYR A 123 15.24 -7.14 14.43
CA TYR A 123 14.74 -5.85 14.89
C TYR A 123 14.37 -5.00 13.68
N VAL A 124 13.11 -4.63 13.60
CA VAL A 124 12.57 -3.78 12.54
C VAL A 124 11.93 -2.56 13.17
N THR A 125 12.25 -1.39 12.66
CA THR A 125 11.53 -0.16 12.98
C THR A 125 11.09 0.54 11.72
N GLU A 126 9.87 1.06 11.72
CA GLU A 126 9.31 1.80 10.60
C GLU A 126 8.70 3.10 11.11
N TYR A 127 9.00 4.20 10.42
CA TYR A 127 8.40 5.50 10.65
C TYR A 127 7.71 5.96 9.37
N ARG A 128 6.43 6.32 9.47
CA ARG A 128 5.58 6.76 8.36
C ARG A 128 5.13 8.20 8.52
N THR A 129 4.98 8.91 7.41
CA THR A 129 4.42 10.26 7.39
C THR A 129 3.58 10.48 6.13
N ILE A 130 2.37 10.99 6.31
CA ILE A 130 1.46 11.34 5.20
C ILE A 130 2.06 12.48 4.37
N LYS A 131 2.11 12.29 3.06
CA LYS A 131 2.54 13.30 2.08
C LYS A 131 1.38 14.01 1.40
N GLY A 132 0.20 13.40 1.42
CA GLY A 132 -1.04 13.97 0.90
C GLY A 132 -1.57 13.16 -0.28
N ASP A 133 -2.11 13.86 -1.27
CA ASP A 133 -2.69 13.26 -2.46
C ASP A 133 -1.64 12.46 -3.24
N ALA A 134 -1.97 11.20 -3.54
CA ALA A 134 -1.14 10.32 -4.32
C ALA A 134 -0.91 10.81 -5.75
N ALA A 135 -1.91 11.44 -6.37
CA ALA A 135 -1.83 11.93 -7.74
C ALA A 135 -0.91 13.14 -7.91
N GLN A 136 -0.64 13.88 -6.83
CA GLN A 136 0.24 15.06 -6.81
C GLN A 136 1.60 14.77 -6.16
N SER A 137 1.87 13.51 -5.81
CA SER A 137 3.11 13.13 -5.13
C SER A 137 4.26 12.95 -6.11
N GLU A 138 5.49 13.07 -5.62
CA GLU A 138 6.72 12.77 -6.37
C GLU A 138 6.91 11.27 -6.64
N MET A 139 5.92 10.43 -6.28
CA MET A 139 5.99 8.98 -6.46
C MET A 139 6.07 8.61 -7.94
N CYS A 140 7.08 7.84 -8.32
CA CYS A 140 7.18 7.22 -9.64
C CYS A 140 6.28 5.97 -9.68
N LEU A 141 5.02 6.18 -10.07
CA LEU A 141 4.04 5.10 -10.21
C LEU A 141 4.22 4.42 -11.56
N ASP A 142 4.59 3.13 -11.52
CA ASP A 142 4.39 2.27 -12.68
C ASP A 142 2.91 1.86 -12.73
N LEU A 143 2.21 2.32 -13.77
CA LEU A 143 0.77 2.09 -13.93
C LEU A 143 0.45 0.65 -14.33
N GLU A 144 1.38 -0.05 -14.99
CA GLU A 144 1.23 -1.46 -15.35
C GLU A 144 1.35 -2.31 -14.08
N ASP A 145 2.42 -2.12 -13.28
CA ASP A 145 2.62 -2.83 -12.01
C ASP A 145 1.49 -2.56 -11.01
N LEU A 146 0.99 -1.31 -10.94
CA LEU A 146 -0.15 -0.99 -10.10
C LEU A 146 -1.43 -1.71 -10.59
N SER A 147 -1.68 -1.73 -11.90
CA SER A 147 -2.83 -2.42 -12.48
C SER A 147 -2.80 -3.92 -12.18
N ASP A 148 -1.63 -4.55 -12.35
CA ASP A 148 -1.42 -5.96 -12.04
C ASP A 148 -1.65 -6.24 -10.56
N THR A 149 -1.14 -5.37 -9.67
CA THR A 149 -1.38 -5.50 -8.23
C THR A 149 -2.87 -5.41 -7.89
N LEU A 150 -3.62 -4.53 -8.56
CA LEU A 150 -5.07 -4.42 -8.36
C LEU A 150 -5.81 -5.67 -8.85
N ASP A 151 -5.40 -6.27 -9.96
CA ASP A 151 -5.99 -7.53 -10.45
C ASP A 151 -5.66 -8.71 -9.53
N GLU A 152 -4.40 -8.82 -9.06
CA GLU A 152 -3.99 -9.83 -8.08
C GLU A 152 -4.76 -9.73 -6.76
N LEU A 153 -5.06 -8.50 -6.31
CA LEU A 153 -5.92 -8.27 -5.17
C LEU A 153 -7.32 -8.88 -5.36
N CYS A 154 -7.85 -8.88 -6.59
CA CYS A 154 -9.15 -9.44 -6.95
C CYS A 154 -9.16 -10.98 -7.00
N GLY A 155 -7.99 -11.62 -7.05
CA GLY A 155 -7.86 -13.08 -7.04
C GLY A 155 -8.57 -13.72 -5.83
N PRO A 156 -8.99 -14.99 -5.92
CA PRO A 156 -9.70 -15.65 -4.84
C PRO A 156 -8.86 -15.62 -3.56
N CYS A 157 -9.39 -14.99 -2.51
CA CYS A 157 -8.89 -15.15 -1.15
C CYS A 157 -9.04 -16.62 -0.76
N PHE A 158 -7.97 -17.42 -0.89
CA PHE A 158 -7.95 -18.76 -0.30
C PHE A 158 -7.93 -18.61 1.23
N GLU A 159 -9.09 -18.41 1.84
CA GLU A 159 -9.25 -18.68 3.26
C GLU A 159 -9.10 -20.19 3.47
N CYS A 160 -7.99 -20.60 4.10
CA CYS A 160 -7.89 -21.68 5.10
C CYS A 160 -6.47 -22.28 5.14
N GLU A 161 -5.53 -21.64 5.83
CA GLU A 161 -4.71 -22.41 6.75
C GLU A 161 -5.51 -22.49 8.05
N GLN A 162 -6.20 -23.61 8.27
CA GLN A 162 -6.76 -23.91 9.58
C GLN A 162 -5.62 -23.74 10.61
N PRO A 163 -5.83 -23.03 11.73
CA PRO A 163 -4.86 -23.07 12.81
C PRO A 163 -4.74 -24.53 13.25
N VAL A 164 -3.56 -25.12 13.03
CA VAL A 164 -3.21 -26.42 13.58
C VAL A 164 -3.08 -26.20 15.09
N TYR A 165 -4.13 -26.55 15.83
CA TYR A 165 -4.01 -26.71 17.28
C TYR A 165 -3.24 -28.00 17.52
N GLU A 166 -1.97 -27.88 17.93
CA GLU A 166 -1.23 -29.01 18.48
C GLU A 166 -1.94 -29.47 19.78
N LEU A 167 -2.30 -30.76 19.83
CA LEU A 167 -2.84 -31.45 21.01
C LEU A 167 -1.70 -32.06 21.84
#